data_AF-A0A497MB27-F1
#
_entry.id   AF-A0A497MB27-F1
#
_cell.length_a   1.000
_cell.length_b   1.000
_cell.length_c   1.000
_cell.angle_alpha   90.00
_cell.angle_beta   90.00
_cell.angle_gamma   90.00
#
_symmetry.space_group_name_H-M   'P 1'
#
loop_
_entity.id
_entity.type
_entity.pdbx_description
1 polymer ?
#
loop_
_entity_poly.entity_id
_entity_poly.type
_entity_poly.pdbx_seq_one_letter_code
_entity_poly.pdbx_strand_id
1 'polypeptide(L)'
;MIEMFKIKFNRDELFNLCIDTLLAEINRLREEVRRADNWKRKARFLRELRMYITALADLLEKMPEAESEDELIQLIRKLPEKVATRIQVAIRDPR
;
A
#
# COMPACT_ATOMS: atom_id res chain seq x y z
N MET A 1 -0.55 23.25 17.09
CA MET A 1 0.13 23.26 15.79
C MET A 1 0.53 21.83 15.48
N ILE A 2 -0.16 21.19 14.53
CA ILE A 2 0.31 19.90 14.00
C ILE A 2 1.33 20.29 12.94
N GLU A 3 2.60 19.93 13.12
CA GLU A 3 3.63 20.12 12.09
C GLU A 3 3.12 19.51 10.79
N MET A 4 2.94 20.34 9.76
CA MET A 4 2.83 19.88 8.37
C MET A 4 4.17 19.23 8.03
N PHE A 5 4.24 17.90 8.18
CA PHE A 5 5.35 17.12 7.65
C PHE A 5 5.48 17.43 6.16
N LYS A 6 6.61 18.00 5.74
CA LYS A 6 6.88 18.16 4.30
C LYS A 6 7.06 16.77 3.70
N ILE A 7 6.09 16.29 2.94
CA ILE A 7 6.30 15.12 2.09
C ILE A 7 7.42 15.48 1.11
N LYS A 8 8.56 14.79 1.23
CA LYS A 8 9.74 15.00 0.39
C LYS A 8 9.61 14.35 -1.00
N PHE A 9 8.55 13.56 -1.17
CA PHE A 9 8.16 12.93 -2.43
C PHE A 9 7.23 13.86 -3.20
N ASN A 10 7.44 13.99 -4.51
CA ASN A 10 6.39 14.52 -5.35
C ASN A 10 5.23 13.49 -5.46
N ARG A 11 4.08 13.94 -5.97
CA ARG A 11 2.87 13.11 -6.11
C ARG A 11 3.15 11.77 -6.79
N ASP A 12 3.87 11.78 -7.91
CA ASP A 12 4.16 10.58 -8.70
C ASP A 12 5.10 9.62 -7.97
N GLU A 13 6.10 10.14 -7.26
CA GLU A 13 7.00 9.31 -6.46
C GLU A 13 6.28 8.65 -5.28
N LEU A 14 5.39 9.37 -4.59
CA LEU A 14 4.58 8.81 -3.52
C LEU A 14 3.65 7.72 -4.04
N PHE A 15 3.06 7.92 -5.22
CA PHE A 15 2.23 6.91 -5.86
C PHE A 15 3.02 5.67 -6.25
N ASN A 16 4.16 5.84 -6.89
CA ASN A 16 5.03 4.72 -7.25
C ASN A 16 5.44 3.93 -6.00
N LEU A 17 5.78 4.62 -4.90
CA LEU A 17 6.06 3.97 -3.62
C LEU A 17 4.87 3.15 -3.10
N CYS A 18 3.64 3.67 -3.20
CA CYS A 18 2.43 2.94 -2.81
C CYS A 18 2.23 1.68 -3.66
N ILE A 19 2.35 1.83 -4.99
CA ILE A 19 2.19 0.74 -5.97
C ILE A 19 3.25 -0.34 -5.72
N ASP A 20 4.52 0.03 -5.60
CA ASP A 20 5.63 -0.88 -5.38
C ASP A 20 5.46 -1.65 -4.05
N THR A 21 5.04 -0.95 -3.00
CA THR A 21 4.80 -1.57 -1.70
C THR A 21 3.65 -2.59 -1.75
N LEU A 22 2.57 -2.28 -2.47
CA LEU A 22 1.44 -3.20 -2.67
C LEU A 22 1.87 -4.41 -3.52
N LEU A 23 2.56 -4.19 -4.63
CA LEU A 23 3.05 -5.26 -5.51
C LEU A 23 4.02 -6.19 -4.79
N ALA A 24 4.90 -5.66 -3.94
CA ALA A 24 5.81 -6.46 -3.13
C ALA A 24 5.04 -7.41 -2.18
N GLU A 25 4.00 -6.93 -1.50
CA GLU A 25 3.18 -7.78 -0.63
C GLU A 25 2.31 -8.77 -1.43
N ILE A 26 1.78 -8.39 -2.59
CA ILE A 26 1.07 -9.29 -3.51
C ILE A 26 2.00 -10.43 -3.94
N ASN A 27 3.22 -10.12 -4.38
CA ASN A 27 4.19 -11.13 -4.83
C ASN A 27 4.61 -12.05 -3.68
N ARG A 28 4.85 -11.49 -2.48
CA ARG A 28 5.10 -12.29 -1.27
C ARG A 28 3.93 -13.24 -1.00
N LEU A 29 2.70 -12.75 -0.99
CA LEU A 29 1.50 -13.57 -0.73
C LEU A 29 1.27 -14.65 -1.79
N ARG A 30 1.55 -14.38 -3.07
CA ARG A 30 1.51 -15.40 -4.14
C ARG A 30 2.48 -16.54 -3.84
N GLU A 31 3.67 -16.23 -3.37
CA GLU A 31 4.66 -17.24 -2.98
C GLU A 31 4.24 -18.02 -1.73
N GLU A 32 3.65 -17.34 -0.72
CA GLU A 32 3.08 -18.01 0.46
C GLU A 32 1.92 -18.95 0.09
N VAL A 33 1.05 -18.57 -0.84
CA VAL A 33 -0.01 -19.45 -1.38
C VAL A 33 0.58 -20.68 -2.06
N ARG A 34 1.69 -20.52 -2.80
CA ARG A 34 2.38 -21.60 -3.50
C ARG A 34 3.05 -22.57 -2.53
N ARG A 35 3.63 -22.07 -1.45
CA ARG A 35 4.35 -22.84 -0.43
C ARG A 35 3.45 -23.41 0.67
N ALA A 36 2.19 -22.97 0.76
CA ALA A 36 1.29 -23.38 1.82
C ALA A 36 1.09 -24.90 1.86
N ASP A 37 1.44 -25.50 2.99
CA ASP A 37 1.38 -26.94 3.28
C ASP A 37 -0.03 -27.43 3.68
N ASN A 38 -0.93 -26.51 4.01
CA ASN A 38 -2.30 -26.85 4.39
C ASN A 38 -3.34 -25.83 3.90
N TRP A 39 -4.58 -26.31 3.78
CA TRP A 39 -5.68 -25.56 3.22
C TRP A 39 -6.08 -24.33 4.05
N LYS A 40 -5.95 -24.38 5.38
CA LYS A 40 -6.31 -23.25 6.27
C LYS A 40 -5.36 -22.06 6.05
N ARG A 41 -4.05 -22.33 6.00
CA ARG A 41 -3.02 -21.33 5.66
C ARG A 41 -3.21 -20.80 4.25
N LYS A 42 -3.40 -21.69 3.28
CA LYS A 42 -3.65 -21.29 1.88
C LYS A 42 -4.87 -20.38 1.75
N ALA A 43 -5.99 -20.72 2.40
CA ALA A 43 -7.21 -19.92 2.39
C ALA A 43 -7.03 -18.56 3.08
N ARG A 44 -6.22 -18.48 4.13
CA ARG A 44 -5.84 -17.20 4.75
C ARG A 44 -5.03 -16.34 3.77
N PHE A 45 -3.98 -16.88 3.16
CA PHE A 45 -3.15 -16.13 2.22
C PHE A 45 -3.92 -15.70 0.98
N LEU A 46 -4.85 -16.51 0.46
CA LEU A 46 -5.72 -16.13 -0.65
C LEU A 46 -6.67 -14.97 -0.29
N ARG A 47 -7.17 -14.92 0.94
CA ARG A 47 -7.99 -13.80 1.43
C ARG A 47 -7.17 -12.52 1.55
N GLU A 48 -5.98 -12.61 2.14
CA GLU A 48 -5.04 -11.49 2.19
C GLU A 48 -4.68 -11.04 0.77
N LEU A 49 -4.31 -11.96 -0.13
CA LEU A 49 -3.95 -11.65 -1.52
C LEU A 49 -5.07 -10.88 -2.23
N ARG A 50 -6.33 -11.31 -2.07
CA ARG A 50 -7.49 -10.60 -2.64
C ARG A 50 -7.59 -9.18 -2.10
N MET A 51 -7.46 -9.00 -0.78
CA MET A 51 -7.51 -7.67 -0.15
C MET A 51 -6.43 -6.74 -0.72
N TYR A 52 -5.20 -7.21 -0.89
CA TYR A 52 -4.11 -6.39 -1.44
C TYR A 52 -4.30 -6.08 -2.93
N ILE A 53 -4.81 -7.03 -3.72
CA ILE A 53 -5.16 -6.78 -5.13
C ILE A 53 -6.27 -5.74 -5.25
N THR A 54 -7.32 -5.83 -4.42
CA THR A 54 -8.39 -4.83 -4.38
C THR A 54 -7.85 -3.46 -3.97
N ALA A 55 -7.00 -3.39 -2.95
CA ALA A 55 -6.39 -2.12 -2.54
C ALA A 55 -5.55 -1.48 -3.66
N LEU A 56 -4.84 -2.28 -4.45
CA LEU A 56 -4.10 -1.78 -5.62
C LEU A 56 -5.04 -1.28 -6.71
N ALA A 57 -6.12 -2.00 -7.01
CA ALA A 57 -7.12 -1.56 -7.98
C ALA A 57 -7.76 -0.23 -7.56
N ASP A 58 -8.22 -0.13 -6.30
CA ASP A 58 -8.78 1.09 -5.71
C ASP A 58 -7.80 2.27 -5.77
N LEU A 59 -6.52 2.01 -5.49
CA LEU A 59 -5.49 3.04 -5.55
C LEU A 59 -5.34 3.57 -6.98
N LEU A 60 -5.23 2.68 -7.97
CA LEU A 60 -5.08 3.05 -9.37
C LEU A 60 -6.31 3.79 -9.92
N GLU A 61 -7.50 3.45 -9.44
CA GLU A 61 -8.75 4.12 -9.82
C GLU A 61 -8.86 5.52 -9.23
N LYS A 62 -8.50 5.70 -7.95
CA LYS A 62 -8.62 6.98 -7.22
C LYS A 62 -7.41 7.90 -7.40
N MET A 63 -6.30 7.39 -7.93
CA MET A 63 -5.06 8.15 -8.15
C MET A 63 -5.27 9.41 -9.01
N PRO A 64 -5.99 9.36 -10.15
CA PRO A 64 -6.22 10.54 -10.98
C PRO A 64 -7.00 11.65 -10.27
N GLU A 65 -7.83 11.29 -9.29
CA GLU A 65 -8.75 12.18 -8.58
C GLU A 65 -8.12 12.91 -7.39
N ALA A 66 -6.95 12.48 -6.91
CA ALA A 66 -6.28 13.15 -5.80
C ALA A 66 -5.54 14.39 -6.30
N GLU A 67 -6.06 15.56 -5.95
CA GLU A 67 -5.56 16.89 -6.34
C GLU A 67 -4.72 17.54 -5.24
N SER A 68 -4.83 17.07 -3.99
CA SER A 68 -4.11 17.60 -2.83
C SER A 68 -3.29 16.58 -2.05
N GLU A 69 -2.30 17.05 -1.31
CA GLU A 69 -1.47 16.24 -0.41
C GLU A 69 -2.32 15.51 0.66
N ASP A 70 -3.33 16.19 1.20
CA ASP A 70 -4.24 15.61 2.19
C ASP A 70 -5.06 14.45 1.60
N GLU A 71 -5.56 14.59 0.37
CA GLU A 71 -6.26 13.51 -0.32
C GLU A 71 -5.36 12.30 -0.56
N LEU A 72 -4.09 12.53 -0.92
CA LEU A 72 -3.10 11.47 -1.05
C LEU A 72 -2.89 10.74 0.28
N ILE A 73 -2.73 11.48 1.39
CA ILE A 73 -2.60 10.89 2.72
C ILE A 73 -3.86 10.08 3.09
N GLN A 74 -5.05 10.56 2.75
CA GLN A 74 -6.30 9.83 3.00
C GLN A 74 -6.40 8.55 2.17
N LEU A 75 -5.92 8.55 0.93
CA LEU A 75 -5.80 7.34 0.11
C LEU A 75 -4.83 6.34 0.73
N ILE A 76 -3.65 6.80 1.18
CA ILE A 76 -2.67 5.95 1.85
C ILE A 76 -3.24 5.31 3.12
N ARG A 77 -4.01 6.06 3.91
CA ARG A 77 -4.66 5.55 5.13
C ARG A 77 -5.71 4.46 4.87
N LYS A 78 -6.25 4.38 3.65
CA LYS A 78 -7.20 3.33 3.24
C LYS A 78 -6.50 2.06 2.77
N LEU A 79 -5.18 2.09 2.55
CA LEU A 79 -4.40 0.90 2.21
C LEU A 79 -4.35 -0.07 3.41
N PRO A 80 -4.06 -1.37 3.17
CA PRO A 80 -3.83 -2.32 4.25
C PRO A 80 -2.83 -1.77 5.27
N GLU A 81 -3.12 -1.93 6.57
CA GLU A 81 -2.37 -1.31 7.67
C GLU A 81 -0.85 -1.42 7.51
N LYS A 82 -0.36 -2.63 7.20
CA LYS A 82 1.07 -2.90 6.99
C LYS A 82 1.69 -2.06 5.87
N VAL A 83 0.94 -1.80 4.80
CA VAL A 83 1.36 -0.97 3.66
C VAL A 83 1.34 0.50 4.07
N ALA A 84 0.24 0.95 4.68
CA ALA A 84 0.09 2.32 5.15
C ALA A 84 1.20 2.71 6.14
N THR A 85 1.52 1.85 7.11
CA THR A 85 2.61 2.07 8.07
C THR A 85 3.97 2.17 7.37
N ARG A 86 4.27 1.28 6.41
CA ARG A 86 5.54 1.30 5.67
C ARG A 86 5.72 2.59 4.88
N ILE A 87 4.66 3.02 4.17
CA ILE A 87 4.68 4.27 3.42
C ILE A 87 4.84 5.45 4.39
N GLN A 88 4.11 5.46 5.51
CA GLN A 88 4.22 6.51 6.53
C GLN A 88 5.62 6.62 7.14
N VAL A 89 6.34 5.50 7.31
CA VAL A 89 7.74 5.53 7.76
C VAL A 89 8.63 6.10 6.65
N ALA A 90 8.46 5.65 5.40
CA ALA A 90 9.26 6.11 4.27
C ALA A 90 9.10 7.61 3.99
N ILE A 91 7.89 8.17 4.11
CA ILE A 91 7.67 9.63 3.96
C ILE A 91 8.23 10.45 5.12
N ARG A 92 8.45 9.84 6.30
CA ARG A 92 8.99 10.52 7.50
C ARG A 92 10.51 10.48 7.57
N ASP A 93 11.16 9.47 7.01
CA ASP A 93 12.63 9.29 7.01
C ASP A 93 13.17 8.89 5.62
N PRO A 94 13.17 9.82 4.64
CA PRO A 94 13.78 9.58 3.33
C PRO A 94 15.30 9.72 3.45
N ARG A 95 15.97 8.59 3.74
CA ARG A 95 17.44 8.48 3.67
C ARG A 95 17.95 8.73 2.26
#